data_AF-A0A6A5BU35-F1
#
_entry.id   AF-A0A6A5BU35-F1
#
_cell.length_a   1.000
_cell.length_b   1.000
_cell.length_c   1.000
_cell.angle_alpha   90.00
_cell.angle_beta   90.00
_cell.angle_gamma   90.00
#
_symmetry.space_group_name_H-M   'P 1'
#
loop_
_entity.id
_entity.type
_entity.pdbx_description
1 polymer ?
#
loop_
_entity_poly.entity_id
_entity_poly.type
_entity_poly.pdbx_seq_one_letter_code
_entity_poly.pdbx_strand_id
1 'polypeptide(L)'
;MKNHSRYTVVPPTIINFVNDDHNNTDSFVIEYSIHKCPNLLKSDMKNIFPKMKQHFDKYQLYIIPTFQPVSCSLFVFDEKSEKEKDEKLKRFLRFSEKLKRFIEQQTNSKDLMWCDYTDPVTGYPVLSERGGMLYSDVDGCEFLLKSYTFILQPFLPPVLLRS
;
A
#
# COMPACT_ATOMS: atom_id res chain seq x y z
N MET A 1 18.16 -11.30 11.68
CA MET A 1 18.10 -9.85 11.41
C MET A 1 17.27 -9.64 10.15
N LYS A 2 16.11 -8.97 10.23
CA LYS A 2 15.33 -8.64 9.02
C LYS A 2 16.13 -7.61 8.22
N ASN A 3 16.54 -7.97 7.00
CA ASN A 3 17.26 -7.08 6.08
C ASN A 3 16.27 -6.01 5.60
N HIS A 4 16.25 -4.86 6.28
CA HIS A 4 15.43 -3.73 5.84
C HIS A 4 15.98 -3.20 4.52
N SER A 5 15.10 -2.84 3.61
CA SER A 5 15.49 -2.27 2.32
C SER A 5 16.27 -0.98 2.55
N ARG A 6 17.32 -0.70 1.76
CA ARG A 6 18.09 0.56 1.84
C ARG A 6 17.23 1.82 1.63
N TYR A 7 16.01 1.63 1.16
CA TYR A 7 15.02 2.66 0.91
C TYR A 7 14.14 2.97 2.12
N THR A 8 14.16 2.13 3.16
CA THR A 8 13.31 2.28 4.35
C THR A 8 13.72 3.49 5.19
N VAL A 9 12.77 4.39 5.43
CA VAL A 9 12.87 5.58 6.29
C VAL A 9 12.22 5.30 7.64
N VAL A 10 11.03 4.70 7.62
CA VAL A 10 10.32 4.22 8.80
C VAL A 10 10.12 2.71 8.61
N PRO A 11 10.64 1.86 9.50
CA PRO A 11 10.45 0.41 9.41
C PRO A 11 8.96 0.05 9.60
N PRO A 12 8.55 -1.16 9.22
CA PRO A 12 7.20 -1.66 9.50
C PRO A 12 6.81 -1.43 10.96
N THR A 13 5.76 -0.63 11.14
CA THR A 13 5.27 -0.16 12.43
C THR A 13 3.77 -0.41 12.50
N ILE A 14 3.34 -1.07 13.57
CA ILE A 14 1.94 -1.36 13.84
C ILE A 14 1.39 -0.27 14.74
N ILE A 15 0.25 0.30 14.36
CA ILE A 15 -0.50 1.26 15.16
C ILE A 15 -1.96 0.82 15.31
N ASN A 16 -2.59 1.28 16.39
CA ASN A 16 -4.05 1.26 16.49
C ASN A 16 -4.56 2.62 16.00
N PHE A 17 -5.11 2.66 14.79
CA PHE A 17 -5.69 3.86 14.22
C PHE A 17 -7.08 4.09 14.84
N VAL A 18 -7.29 5.29 15.37
CA VAL A 18 -8.56 5.70 15.96
C VAL A 18 -9.19 6.75 15.06
N ASN A 19 -10.37 6.43 14.55
CA ASN A 19 -11.23 7.35 13.83
C ASN A 19 -12.29 7.92 14.77
N ASP A 20 -12.03 9.11 15.29
CA ASP A 20 -13.03 9.87 16.05
C ASP A 20 -13.73 10.87 15.12
N ASP A 21 -14.85 10.45 14.53
CA ASP A 21 -15.80 11.34 13.85
C ASP A 21 -17.02 11.49 14.76
N HIS A 22 -17.59 12.71 14.83
CA HIS A 22 -18.57 13.23 15.81
C HIS A 22 -19.75 12.33 16.26
N ASN A 23 -19.98 11.14 15.69
CA ASN A 23 -21.02 10.18 16.09
C ASN A 23 -20.59 8.69 16.04
N ASN A 24 -19.33 8.34 15.74
CA ASN A 24 -18.88 6.95 15.71
C ASN A 24 -17.35 6.84 15.90
N THR A 25 -16.93 6.19 16.99
CA THR A 25 -15.52 5.85 17.22
C THR A 25 -15.23 4.48 16.63
N ASP A 26 -14.59 4.45 15.47
CA ASP A 26 -14.07 3.22 14.85
C ASP A 26 -12.57 3.15 15.11
N SER A 27 -12.06 1.99 15.53
CA SER A 27 -10.62 1.79 15.71
C SER A 27 -10.18 0.48 15.09
N PHE A 28 -9.00 0.49 14.48
CA PHE A 28 -8.46 -0.69 13.82
C PHE A 28 -6.94 -0.69 13.79
N VAL A 29 -6.38 -1.90 13.77
CA VAL A 29 -4.95 -2.12 13.64
C VAL A 29 -4.54 -1.97 12.18
N ILE A 30 -3.49 -1.18 11.94
CA ILE A 30 -2.84 -1.04 10.64
C ILE A 30 -1.33 -1.06 10.82
N GLU A 31 -0.64 -1.78 9.96
CA GLU A 31 0.81 -1.71 9.82
C GLU A 31 1.13 -0.78 8.66
N TYR A 32 2.11 0.12 8.84
CA TYR A 32 2.63 0.92 7.75
C TYR A 32 4.16 0.99 7.81
N SER A 33 4.76 1.36 6.71
CA SER A 33 6.18 1.73 6.66
C SER A 33 6.36 2.90 5.69
N ILE A 34 7.51 3.57 5.72
CA ILE A 34 7.80 4.68 4.80
C ILE A 34 9.10 4.38 4.08
N HIS A 35 9.08 4.45 2.75
CA HIS A 35 10.23 4.18 1.91
C HIS A 35 10.48 5.34 0.94
N LYS A 36 11.75 5.68 0.71
CA LYS A 36 12.15 6.52 -0.43
C LYS A 36 11.84 5.76 -1.71
N CYS A 37 11.11 6.36 -2.64
CA CYS A 37 10.82 5.76 -3.93
C CYS A 37 12.14 5.47 -4.68
N PRO A 38 12.45 4.19 -4.94
CA PRO A 38 13.60 3.78 -5.72
C PRO A 38 13.50 4.32 -7.16
N ASN A 39 14.63 4.69 -7.77
CA ASN A 39 14.64 5.18 -9.15
C ASN A 39 14.01 4.19 -10.15
N LEU A 40 14.10 2.88 -9.88
CA LEU A 40 13.48 1.85 -10.72
C LEU A 40 11.94 1.93 -10.69
N LEU A 41 11.33 2.28 -9.55
CA LEU A 41 9.89 2.45 -9.46
C LEU A 41 9.43 3.83 -9.95
N LYS A 42 10.32 4.83 -10.00
CA LYS A 42 9.96 6.19 -10.46
C LYS A 42 9.43 6.21 -11.91
N SER A 43 9.92 5.33 -12.80
CA SER A 43 9.39 5.24 -14.17
C SER A 43 7.92 4.89 -14.18
N ASP A 44 7.53 3.92 -13.35
CA ASP A 44 6.18 3.41 -13.29
C ASP A 44 5.26 4.44 -12.65
N MET A 45 5.74 5.09 -11.58
CA MET A 45 5.04 6.22 -10.95
C MET A 45 4.69 7.31 -11.96
N LYS A 46 5.59 7.66 -12.89
CA LYS A 46 5.32 8.66 -13.95
C LYS A 46 4.20 8.23 -14.90
N ASN A 47 4.02 6.93 -15.12
CA ASN A 47 2.97 6.39 -15.97
C ASN A 47 1.65 6.20 -15.22
N ILE A 48 1.70 6.02 -13.89
CA ILE A 48 0.52 5.92 -13.03
C ILE A 48 -0.04 7.32 -12.72
N PHE A 49 0.84 8.29 -12.41
CA PHE A 49 0.50 9.67 -12.04
C PHE A 49 1.07 10.68 -13.07
N PRO A 50 0.46 10.80 -14.27
CA PRO A 50 1.04 11.56 -15.38
C PRO A 50 1.22 13.05 -15.08
N LYS A 51 0.32 13.67 -14.29
CA LYS A 51 0.43 15.09 -13.88
C LYS A 51 1.68 15.37 -13.04
N MET A 52 2.17 14.38 -12.31
CA MET A 52 3.34 14.50 -11.44
C MET A 52 4.64 14.09 -12.12
N LYS A 53 4.59 13.69 -13.41
CA LYS A 53 5.74 13.17 -14.16
C LYS A 53 6.98 14.07 -14.10
N GLN A 54 6.80 15.38 -14.27
CA GLN A 54 7.88 16.36 -14.25
C GLN A 54 8.44 16.64 -12.85
N HIS A 55 7.70 16.26 -11.80
CA HIS A 55 8.03 16.51 -10.40
C HIS A 55 8.82 15.35 -9.79
N PHE A 56 8.60 14.11 -10.23
CA PHE A 56 9.27 12.92 -9.66
C PHE A 56 10.79 12.88 -9.85
N ASP A 57 11.33 13.64 -10.82
CA ASP A 57 12.78 13.80 -11.00
C ASP A 57 13.37 14.90 -10.12
N LYS A 58 12.56 15.90 -9.76
CA LYS A 58 12.99 17.07 -8.99
C LYS A 58 12.87 16.87 -7.49
N TYR A 59 11.90 16.07 -7.06
CA TYR A 59 11.56 15.89 -5.66
C TYR A 59 11.76 14.43 -5.21
N GLN A 60 12.01 14.26 -3.92
CA GLN A 60 12.03 12.95 -3.29
C GLN A 60 10.59 12.46 -3.13
N LEU A 61 10.25 11.37 -3.83
CA LEU A 61 8.98 10.68 -3.64
C LEU A 61 9.12 9.67 -2.49
N TYR A 62 8.09 9.57 -1.65
CA TYR A 62 7.97 8.56 -0.60
C TYR A 62 6.79 7.63 -0.91
N ILE A 63 6.95 6.36 -0.60
CA ILE A 63 5.90 5.34 -0.74
C ILE A 63 5.58 4.82 0.66
N ILE A 64 4.29 4.76 0.98
CA ILE A 64 3.77 4.34 2.28
C ILE A 64 2.89 3.10 2.07
N PRO A 65 3.48 1.88 1.99
CA PRO A 65 2.68 0.67 1.95
C PRO A 65 2.00 0.47 3.30
N THR A 66 0.77 -0.03 3.25
CA THR A 66 -0.04 -0.30 4.44
C THR A 66 -0.61 -1.70 4.39
N PHE A 67 -0.68 -2.36 5.55
CA PHE A 67 -1.23 -3.70 5.70
C PHE A 67 -2.24 -3.71 6.83
N GLN A 68 -3.33 -4.42 6.62
CA GLN A 68 -4.34 -4.65 7.64
C GLN A 68 -4.40 -6.15 7.92
N PRO A 69 -4.51 -6.58 9.19
CA PRO A 69 -4.70 -7.99 9.51
C PRO A 69 -6.04 -8.46 8.96
N VAL A 70 -6.06 -9.67 8.40
CA VAL A 70 -7.26 -10.31 7.86
C VAL A 70 -7.51 -11.64 8.58
N SER A 71 -8.77 -11.98 8.76
CA SER A 71 -9.22 -13.18 9.47
C SER A 71 -9.61 -14.30 8.50
N CYS A 72 -10.07 -13.93 7.30
CA CYS A 72 -10.35 -14.85 6.21
C CYS A 72 -9.18 -14.88 5.21
N SER A 73 -9.08 -16.01 4.50
CA SER A 73 -8.22 -16.06 3.32
C SER A 73 -8.77 -15.15 2.24
N LEU A 74 -7.98 -14.18 1.80
CA LEU A 74 -8.38 -13.24 0.74
C LEU A 74 -8.58 -13.92 -0.63
N PHE A 75 -8.14 -15.17 -0.78
CA PHE A 75 -8.32 -15.98 -1.98
C PHE A 75 -9.67 -16.71 -2.02
N VAL A 76 -10.37 -16.76 -0.90
CA VAL A 76 -11.70 -17.40 -0.83
C VAL A 76 -12.76 -16.39 -1.27
N PHE A 77 -13.71 -16.86 -2.07
CA PHE A 77 -14.88 -16.11 -2.54
C PHE A 77 -16.11 -16.64 -1.81
N ASP A 78 -16.26 -16.20 -0.57
CA ASP A 78 -17.45 -16.43 0.24
C ASP A 78 -17.94 -15.09 0.85
N GLU A 79 -19.19 -15.08 1.33
CA GLU A 79 -19.82 -13.87 1.87
C GLU A 79 -19.02 -13.23 3.01
N LYS A 80 -18.35 -14.06 3.82
CA LYS A 80 -17.51 -13.57 4.94
C LYS A 80 -16.27 -12.85 4.42
N SER A 81 -15.59 -13.42 3.42
CA SER A 81 -14.38 -12.87 2.82
C SER A 81 -14.68 -11.61 2.02
N GLU A 82 -15.82 -11.55 1.31
CA GLU A 82 -16.28 -10.34 0.62
C GLU A 82 -16.59 -9.21 1.60
N LYS A 83 -17.34 -9.52 2.67
CA LYS A 83 -17.64 -8.55 3.73
C LYS A 83 -16.37 -8.02 4.41
N GLU A 84 -15.39 -8.88 4.68
CA GLU A 84 -14.10 -8.45 5.24
C GLU A 84 -13.34 -7.56 4.25
N LYS A 85 -13.26 -7.93 2.96
CA LYS A 85 -12.62 -7.10 1.91
C LYS A 85 -13.23 -5.69 1.87
N ASP A 86 -14.55 -5.58 1.88
CA ASP A 86 -15.26 -4.30 1.88
C ASP A 86 -14.97 -3.48 3.14
N GLU A 87 -14.92 -4.12 4.32
CA GLU A 87 -14.59 -3.46 5.58
C GLU A 87 -13.15 -2.93 5.58
N LYS A 88 -12.19 -3.73 5.10
CA LYS A 88 -10.77 -3.33 5.00
C LYS A 88 -10.57 -2.23 3.97
N LEU A 89 -11.29 -2.25 2.86
CA LEU A 89 -11.25 -1.18 1.86
C LEU A 89 -11.76 0.13 2.46
N LYS A 90 -12.89 0.12 3.16
CA LYS A 90 -13.43 1.32 3.84
C LYS A 90 -12.44 1.89 4.86
N ARG A 91 -11.78 1.03 5.63
CA ARG A 91 -10.74 1.44 6.59
C ARG A 91 -9.52 2.05 5.91
N PHE A 92 -9.06 1.45 4.81
CA PHE A 92 -7.96 1.99 4.01
C PHE A 92 -8.30 3.40 3.49
N LEU A 93 -9.48 3.59 2.91
CA LEU A 93 -9.90 4.90 2.40
C LEU A 93 -9.92 5.96 3.51
N ARG A 94 -10.49 5.63 4.68
CA ARG A 94 -10.50 6.53 5.86
C ARG A 94 -9.10 6.88 6.34
N PHE A 95 -8.21 5.89 6.43
CA PHE A 95 -6.82 6.10 6.81
C PHE A 95 -6.11 7.04 5.82
N SER A 96 -6.24 6.77 4.52
CA SER A 96 -5.62 7.54 3.44
C SER A 96 -6.12 9.00 3.42
N GLU A 97 -7.41 9.23 3.62
CA GLU A 97 -7.97 10.58 3.73
C GLU A 97 -7.43 11.34 4.94
N LYS A 98 -7.36 10.71 6.12
CA LYS A 98 -6.76 11.35 7.31
C LYS A 98 -5.27 11.64 7.12
N LEU A 99 -4.52 10.70 6.55
CA LEU A 99 -3.10 10.88 6.27
C LEU A 99 -2.87 12.05 5.31
N LYS A 100 -3.66 12.14 4.24
CA LYS A 100 -3.63 13.27 3.31
C LYS A 100 -3.87 14.60 4.04
N ARG A 101 -4.96 14.70 4.82
CA ARG A 101 -5.30 15.92 5.56
C ARG A 101 -4.20 16.31 6.54
N PHE A 102 -3.60 15.32 7.22
CA PHE A 102 -2.46 15.54 8.10
C PHE A 102 -1.27 16.12 7.32
N ILE A 103 -0.88 15.52 6.20
CA ILE A 103 0.21 16.03 5.35
C ILE A 103 -0.07 17.48 4.89
N GLU A 104 -1.28 17.75 4.40
CA GLU A 104 -1.70 19.08 3.95
C GLU A 104 -1.63 20.13 5.08
N GLN A 105 -2.01 19.76 6.31
CA GLN A 105 -1.93 20.64 7.48
C GLN A 105 -0.50 20.90 7.95
N GLN A 106 0.41 19.95 7.75
CA GLN A 106 1.83 20.13 8.10
C GLN A 106 2.58 20.99 7.07
N THR A 107 2.05 21.13 5.85
CA THR A 107 2.67 21.93 4.80
C THR A 107 2.18 23.37 4.79
N ASN A 108 3.11 24.31 4.94
CA ASN A 108 2.82 25.73 4.73
C ASN A 108 2.52 26.00 3.24
N SER A 109 1.74 27.04 2.94
CA SER A 109 1.21 27.36 1.59
C SER A 109 2.25 27.54 0.48
N LYS A 110 3.55 27.60 0.79
CA LYS A 110 4.66 27.73 -0.18
C LYS A 110 5.28 26.38 -0.60
N ASP A 111 5.12 25.33 0.21
CA ASP A 111 5.71 23.99 0.01
C ASP A 111 4.61 22.92 0.06
N LEU A 112 3.58 23.07 -0.79
CA LEU A 112 2.47 22.12 -0.84
C LEU A 112 3.00 20.72 -1.21
N MET A 113 2.90 19.76 -0.28
CA MET A 113 3.23 18.37 -0.56
C MET A 113 2.05 17.72 -1.29
N TRP A 114 2.33 17.19 -2.48
CA TRP A 114 1.39 16.32 -3.16
C TRP A 114 1.35 14.95 -2.48
N CYS A 115 0.14 14.42 -2.32
CA CYS A 115 -0.11 13.07 -1.80
C CYS A 115 -1.29 12.47 -2.57
N ASP A 116 -1.17 11.19 -2.92
CA ASP A 116 -2.21 10.39 -3.55
C ASP A 116 -2.06 8.94 -3.09
N TYR A 117 -3.10 8.14 -3.31
CA TYR A 117 -3.13 6.72 -2.99
C TYR A 117 -3.79 5.96 -4.14
N THR A 118 -3.35 4.72 -4.31
CA THR A 118 -3.92 3.81 -5.29
C THR A 118 -5.07 3.05 -4.67
N ASP A 119 -6.15 2.88 -5.41
CA ASP A 119 -7.25 2.01 -5.00
C ASP A 119 -6.77 0.55 -5.06
N PRO A 120 -6.74 -0.19 -3.95
CA PRO A 120 -6.25 -1.58 -3.93
C PRO A 120 -7.06 -2.53 -4.80
N VAL A 121 -8.28 -2.17 -5.19
CA VAL A 121 -9.14 -3.00 -6.06
C VAL A 121 -8.76 -2.82 -7.53
N THR A 122 -8.41 -1.60 -7.94
CA THR A 122 -8.22 -1.27 -9.36
C THR A 122 -6.79 -0.92 -9.75
N GLY A 123 -5.95 -0.55 -8.79
CA GLY A 123 -4.59 -0.05 -9.00
C GLY A 123 -4.53 1.38 -9.54
N TYR A 124 -5.66 2.08 -9.69
CA TYR A 124 -5.69 3.45 -10.19
C TYR A 124 -5.44 4.49 -9.09
N PRO A 125 -4.88 5.65 -9.43
CA PRO A 125 -4.93 6.84 -8.59
C PRO A 125 -6.36 7.17 -8.17
N VAL A 126 -6.56 7.50 -6.90
CA VAL A 126 -7.88 7.90 -6.39
C VAL A 126 -8.11 9.40 -6.52
N LEU A 127 -7.07 10.22 -6.34
CA LEU A 127 -7.22 11.68 -6.32
C LEU A 127 -6.78 12.33 -7.64
N SER A 128 -5.71 11.84 -8.25
CA SER A 128 -5.17 12.39 -9.49
C SER A 128 -5.80 11.74 -10.72
N GLU A 129 -5.54 12.35 -11.88
CA GLU A 129 -5.90 11.75 -13.17
C GLU A 129 -5.17 10.42 -13.40
N ARG A 130 -5.90 9.46 -13.97
CA ARG A 130 -5.38 8.14 -14.30
C ARG A 130 -4.39 8.24 -15.45
N GLY A 131 -3.21 7.66 -15.28
CA GLY A 131 -2.30 7.43 -16.38
C GLY A 131 -2.58 6.13 -17.14
N GLY A 132 -1.64 5.76 -18.01
CA GLY A 132 -1.74 4.56 -18.86
C GLY A 132 -1.32 3.26 -18.18
N MET A 133 -1.00 3.30 -16.88
CA MET A 133 -0.50 2.15 -16.12
C MET A 133 -1.21 2.05 -14.77
N LEU A 134 -1.45 0.82 -14.33
CA LEU A 134 -1.97 0.48 -13.00
C LEU A 134 -0.82 0.26 -12.03
N TYR A 135 -1.03 0.60 -10.77
CA TYR A 135 -0.13 0.17 -9.71
C TYR A 135 -0.43 -1.28 -9.30
N SER A 136 0.62 -2.10 -9.22
CA SER A 136 0.56 -3.44 -8.65
C SER A 136 1.04 -3.39 -7.20
N ASP A 137 0.12 -3.50 -6.24
CA ASP A 137 0.46 -3.49 -4.82
C ASP A 137 1.39 -4.65 -4.45
N VAL A 138 1.22 -5.81 -5.09
CA VAL A 138 2.05 -6.99 -4.88
C VAL A 138 3.49 -6.73 -5.30
N ASP A 139 3.71 -6.30 -6.55
CA ASP A 139 5.06 -6.06 -7.07
C ASP A 139 5.75 -4.91 -6.33
N GLY A 140 4.99 -3.86 -6.01
CA GLY A 140 5.48 -2.74 -5.22
C GLY A 140 5.93 -3.14 -3.82
N CYS A 141 5.14 -3.96 -3.13
CA CYS A 141 5.47 -4.46 -1.80
C CYS A 141 6.64 -5.46 -1.84
N GLU A 142 6.68 -6.36 -2.82
CA GLU A 142 7.81 -7.29 -3.00
C GLU A 142 9.12 -6.53 -3.17
N PHE A 143 9.10 -5.50 -4.02
CA PHE A 143 10.27 -4.66 -4.28
C PHE A 143 10.73 -3.87 -3.04
N LEU A 144 9.79 -3.24 -2.32
CA LEU A 144 10.10 -2.34 -1.21
C LEU A 144 10.43 -3.08 0.09
N LEU A 145 9.70 -4.15 0.39
CA LEU A 145 9.74 -4.82 1.70
C LEU A 145 10.57 -6.11 1.68
N LYS A 146 10.92 -6.62 0.50
CA LYS A 146 11.65 -7.90 0.33
C LYS A 146 11.02 -9.06 1.10
N SER A 147 9.72 -8.99 1.36
CA SER A 147 9.00 -9.88 2.28
C SER A 147 8.07 -10.80 1.49
N TYR A 148 8.58 -12.02 1.23
CA TYR A 148 7.92 -13.29 0.87
C TYR A 148 6.85 -13.35 -0.22
N THR A 149 7.29 -13.62 -1.45
CA THR A 149 6.53 -14.46 -2.39
C THR A 149 6.72 -15.92 -1.98
N PHE A 150 5.78 -16.50 -1.21
CA PHE A 150 5.65 -17.96 -1.17
C PHE A 150 4.87 -18.38 -2.41
N ILE A 151 5.57 -18.86 -3.44
CA ILE A 151 4.95 -19.72 -4.45
C ILE A 151 4.68 -21.04 -3.73
N LEU A 152 3.48 -21.22 -3.19
CA LEU A 152 2.99 -22.54 -2.84
C LEU A 152 2.71 -23.28 -4.16
N GLN A 153 3.75 -23.88 -4.76
CA GLN A 153 3.49 -25.02 -5.63
C GLN A 153 2.86 -26.09 -4.73
N PRO A 154 1.72 -26.70 -5.10
CA PRO A 154 1.29 -27.91 -4.42
C PRO A 154 2.44 -28.90 -4.55
N PHE A 155 3.03 -29.27 -3.42
CA PHE A 155 3.92 -30.41 -3.31
C PHE A 155 3.15 -31.61 -3.89
N LEU A 156 3.42 -31.96 -5.15
CA LEU A 156 3.19 -33.32 -5.60
C LEU A 156 4.03 -34.21 -4.68
N PRO A 157 3.44 -35.21 -4.01
CA PRO A 157 4.25 -36.16 -3.25
C PRO A 157 5.22 -36.84 -4.22
N PRO A 158 6.48 -37.09 -3.82
CA PRO A 158 7.40 -37.85 -4.64
C PRO A 158 6.77 -39.22 -4.91
N VAL A 159 6.54 -39.50 -6.20
CA VAL A 159 6.21 -40.82 -6.70
C VAL A 159 7.21 -41.80 -6.09
N LEU A 160 6.69 -42.80 -5.38
CA LEU A 160 7.43 -43.95 -4.91
C LEU A 160 8.10 -44.65 -6.10
N LEU A 161 9.36 -44.30 -6.39
CA LEU A 161 10.26 -45.22 -7.08
C LEU A 161 10.80 -46.19 -6.03
N ARG A 162 10.03 -47.25 -5.79
CA ARG A 162 10.57 -48.49 -5.22
C ARG A 162 11.12 -49.33 -6.37
N SER A 163 12.40 -49.68 -6.22
CA SER A 163 13.14 -50.85 -6.76
C SER A 163 12.93 -51.20 -8.23
#